data_AF-A0A2S4UXU6-F1
#
_entry.id   AF-A0A2S4UXU6-F1
#
_cell.length_a   1.000
_cell.length_b   1.000
_cell.length_c   1.000
_cell.angle_alpha   90.00
_cell.angle_beta   90.00
_cell.angle_gamma   90.00
#
_symmetry.space_group_name_H-M   'P 1'
#
loop_
_entity.id
_entity.type
_entity.pdbx_description
1 polymer ?
#
loop_
_entity_poly.entity_id
_entity_poly.type
_entity_poly.pdbx_seq_one_letter_code
_entity_poly.pdbx_strand_id
1 'polypeptide(L)' 'MPPKKAPGSTQPKKKKKSILWDRDGVNGGSSSIELVIQWLITGNNYKQWRGDTEEGKSKAQFLSEINQIMIKKGILH' A
#
# COMPACT_ATOMS: atom_id res chain seq x y z
N MET A 1 25.26 40.63 25.62
CA MET A 1 24.66 39.32 26.01
C MET A 1 23.54 39.00 25.03
N PRO A 2 23.51 37.84 24.36
CA PRO A 2 22.41 37.50 23.46
C PRO A 2 21.24 36.88 24.24
N PRO A 3 19.98 36.97 23.75
CA PRO A 3 18.80 36.52 24.49
C PRO A 3 18.61 35.00 24.38
N LYS A 4 18.16 34.37 25.48
CA LYS A 4 17.82 32.94 25.57
C LYS A 4 16.63 32.60 24.65
N LYS A 5 16.80 31.62 23.77
CA LYS A 5 15.71 31.03 22.95
C LYS A 5 14.68 30.35 23.87
N ALA A 6 13.39 30.62 23.63
CA ALA A 6 12.28 29.96 24.31
C ALA A 6 12.15 28.48 23.87
N PRO A 7 11.59 27.58 24.71
CA PRO A 7 11.40 26.18 24.36
C PRO A 7 10.39 26.08 23.22
N GLY A 8 10.82 25.54 22.08
CA GLY A 8 9.93 25.27 20.95
C GLY A 8 8.89 24.24 21.34
N SER A 9 7.61 24.59 21.19
CA SER A 9 6.49 23.67 21.40
C SER A 9 6.58 22.52 20.41
N THR A 10 7.03 21.35 20.87
CA THR A 10 7.01 20.12 20.07
C THR A 10 5.56 19.63 20.06
N GLN A 11 4.79 20.03 19.05
CA GLN A 11 3.44 19.49 18.87
C GLN A 11 3.54 17.98 18.60
N PRO A 12 2.78 17.13 19.33
CA PRO A 12 2.78 15.70 19.09
C PRO A 12 2.23 15.41 17.70
N LYS A 13 3.04 14.77 16.85
CA LYS A 13 2.61 14.30 15.53
C LYS A 13 1.41 13.36 15.70
N LYS A 14 0.25 13.70 15.12
CA LYS A 14 -0.92 12.82 15.10
C LYS A 14 -0.51 11.51 14.42
N LYS A 15 -0.57 10.40 15.15
CA LYS A 15 -0.35 9.06 14.58
C LYS A 15 -1.46 8.77 13.58
N LYS A 16 -1.11 8.36 12.36
CA LYS A 16 -2.08 7.84 11.39
C LYS A 16 -2.79 6.64 12.03
N LYS A 17 -4.11 6.57 11.90
CA LYS A 17 -4.87 5.39 12.35
C LYS A 17 -4.38 4.19 11.55
N SER A 18 -4.24 3.04 12.21
CA SER A 18 -3.96 1.79 11.51
C SER A 18 -5.15 1.46 10.60
N ILE A 19 -4.87 1.22 9.33
CA ILE A 19 -5.85 0.81 8.32
C ILE A 19 -5.86 -0.71 8.29
N LEU A 20 -7.03 -1.31 8.43
CA LEU A 20 -7.23 -2.75 8.26
C LEU A 20 -7.44 -3.02 6.76
N TRP A 21 -6.50 -3.72 6.14
CA TRP A 21 -6.48 -3.95 4.68
C TRP A 21 -7.61 -4.88 4.19
N ASP A 22 -8.31 -5.56 5.09
CA ASP A 22 -9.52 -6.35 4.79
C ASP A 22 -10.81 -5.52 4.85
N ARG A 23 -10.73 -4.24 5.29
CA ARG A 23 -11.90 -3.35 5.51
C ARG A 23 -11.70 -1.94 4.98
N ASP A 24 -10.72 -1.74 4.12
CA ASP A 24 -10.38 -0.44 3.52
C ASP A 24 -11.07 -0.21 2.15
N GLY A 25 -11.98 -1.10 1.77
CA GLY A 25 -12.82 -0.95 0.59
C GLY A 25 -13.62 0.36 0.62
N VAL A 26 -13.56 1.12 -0.47
CA VAL A 26 -14.25 2.41 -0.61
C VAL A 26 -15.61 2.19 -1.27
N ASN A 27 -16.66 2.84 -0.74
CA ASN A 27 -18.04 2.80 -1.28
C ASN A 27 -18.60 1.37 -1.46
N GLY A 28 -18.27 0.44 -0.55
CA GLY A 28 -18.67 -0.96 -0.66
C GLY A 28 -17.92 -1.75 -1.73
N GLY A 29 -16.83 -1.20 -2.28
CA GLY A 29 -15.93 -1.90 -3.20
C GLY A 29 -14.97 -2.85 -2.48
N SER A 30 -14.20 -3.60 -3.28
CA SER A 30 -13.21 -4.55 -2.79
C SER A 30 -12.12 -3.90 -1.94
N SER A 31 -11.76 -4.56 -0.85
CA SER A 31 -10.64 -4.24 0.02
C SER A 31 -9.28 -4.50 -0.64
N SER A 32 -8.21 -3.97 -0.06
CA SER A 32 -6.84 -4.24 -0.49
C SER A 32 -6.50 -5.72 -0.52
N ILE A 33 -6.95 -6.50 0.48
CA ILE A 33 -6.74 -7.95 0.50
C ILE A 33 -7.44 -8.64 -0.66
N GLU A 34 -8.71 -8.30 -0.92
CA GLU A 34 -9.46 -8.86 -2.05
C GLU A 34 -8.80 -8.51 -3.39
N LEU A 35 -8.31 -7.29 -3.57
CA LEU A 35 -7.63 -6.85 -4.78
C LEU A 35 -6.31 -7.61 -5.01
N VAL A 36 -5.53 -7.86 -3.96
CA VAL A 36 -4.30 -8.69 -4.05
C VAL A 36 -4.65 -10.12 -4.43
N ILE A 37 -5.64 -10.72 -3.78
CA ILE A 37 -6.07 -12.10 -4.08
C ILE A 37 -6.57 -12.19 -5.52
N GLN A 38 -7.42 -11.26 -5.95
CA GLN A 38 -7.92 -11.18 -7.32
C GLN A 38 -6.77 -11.07 -8.32
N TRP A 39 -5.77 -10.23 -8.04
CA TRP A 39 -4.59 -10.11 -8.88
C TRP A 39 -3.81 -11.42 -8.97
N LEU A 40 -3.59 -12.11 -7.84
CA LEU A 40 -2.84 -13.37 -7.80
C LEU A 40 -3.51 -14.49 -8.61
N ILE A 41 -4.83 -14.61 -8.51
CA ILE A 41 -5.60 -15.66 -9.21
C ILE A 41 -5.87 -15.30 -10.70
N THR A 42 -5.51 -14.10 -11.13
CA THR A 42 -5.69 -13.68 -12.53
C THR A 42 -4.53 -14.21 -13.39
N GLY A 43 -4.87 -15.05 -14.37
CA GLY A 43 -3.92 -15.53 -15.37
C GLY A 43 -2.73 -16.27 -14.75
N ASN A 44 -1.52 -15.84 -15.08
CA ASN A 44 -0.28 -16.45 -14.60
C ASN A 44 0.46 -15.60 -13.53
N ASN A 45 -0.23 -14.62 -12.94
CA ASN A 45 0.36 -13.63 -12.02
C ASN A 45 1.01 -14.30 -10.80
N TYR A 46 0.34 -15.27 -10.18
CA TYR A 46 0.93 -16.02 -9.06
C TYR A 46 2.25 -16.71 -9.44
N LYS A 47 2.31 -17.40 -10.60
CA LYS A 47 3.54 -18.09 -11.03
C LYS A 47 4.66 -17.11 -11.32
N GLN A 48 4.36 -15.99 -11.98
CA GLN A 48 5.35 -14.94 -12.25
C GLN A 48 5.85 -14.28 -10.95
N TRP A 49 4.96 -14.05 -9.97
CA TRP A 49 5.33 -13.49 -8.67
C TRP A 49 6.14 -14.47 -7.81
N ARG A 50 5.82 -15.77 -7.86
CA ARG A 50 6.55 -16.83 -7.15
C ARG A 50 8.00 -16.95 -7.63
N GLY A 51 8.25 -16.63 -8.90
CA GLY A 51 9.59 -16.64 -9.48
C GLY A 51 10.05 -18.00 -9.98
N ASP A 52 9.12 -18.90 -10.34
CA ASP A 52 9.45 -20.22 -10.92
C ASP A 52 9.90 -20.16 -12.39
N THR A 53 10.06 -18.96 -12.96
CA THR A 53 10.42 -18.75 -14.36
C THR A 53 11.70 -17.93 -14.47
N GLU A 54 12.60 -18.33 -15.38
CA GLU A 54 13.91 -17.68 -15.61
C GLU A 54 13.80 -16.20 -16.03
N GLU A 55 12.63 -15.76 -16.50
CA GLU A 55 12.31 -14.38 -16.92
C GLU A 55 11.54 -13.59 -15.84
N GLY A 56 11.84 -13.80 -14.56
CA GLY A 56 11.13 -13.19 -13.45
C GLY A 56 11.11 -11.65 -13.49
N LYS A 57 9.93 -11.07 -13.76
CA LYS A 57 9.67 -9.65 -13.48
C LYS A 57 9.96 -9.36 -12.00
N SER A 58 10.52 -8.20 -11.70
CA SER A 58 10.89 -7.89 -10.32
C SER A 58 9.64 -7.78 -9.45
N LYS A 59 9.71 -8.25 -8.19
CA LYS A 59 8.63 -8.09 -7.20
C LYS A 59 8.16 -6.62 -7.08
N ALA A 60 9.06 -5.67 -7.33
CA ALA A 60 8.74 -4.24 -7.36
C ALA A 60 7.76 -3.86 -8.48
N GLN A 61 7.84 -4.48 -9.66
CA GLN A 61 6.89 -4.24 -10.75
C GLN A 61 5.48 -4.69 -10.37
N PHE A 62 5.34 -5.88 -9.76
CA PHE A 62 4.04 -6.37 -9.30
C PHE A 62 3.45 -5.53 -8.18
N LEU A 63 4.28 -5.07 -7.23
CA LEU A 63 3.83 -4.14 -6.20
C LEU A 63 3.32 -2.82 -6.79
N SER A 64 4.01 -2.29 -7.82
CA SER A 64 3.57 -1.09 -8.53
C SER A 64 2.23 -1.30 -9.24
N GLU A 65 2.05 -2.44 -9.90
CA GLU A 65 0.81 -2.79 -10.60
C GLU A 65 -0.38 -2.90 -9.63
N ILE A 66 -0.22 -3.66 -8.54
CA ILE A 66 -1.26 -3.81 -7.51
C ILE A 66 -1.57 -2.46 -6.85
N ASN A 67 -0.56 -1.64 -6.57
CA ASN A 67 -0.77 -0.30 -6.00
C ASN A 67 -1.58 0.59 -6.96
N GLN A 68 -1.33 0.53 -8.27
CA GLN A 68 -2.15 1.26 -9.25
C GLN A 68 -3.59 0.77 -9.29
N ILE A 69 -3.83 -0.53 -9.11
CA ILE A 69 -5.20 -1.08 -9.00
C ILE A 69 -5.89 -0.51 -7.75
N MET A 70 -5.21 -0.50 -6.61
CA MET A 70 -5.74 0.06 -5.35
C MET A 70 -6.07 1.56 -5.49
N ILE A 71 -5.16 2.36 -6.06
CA ILE A 71 -5.38 3.79 -6.32
C ILE A 71 -6.60 4.01 -7.21
N LYS A 72 -6.77 3.22 -8.28
CA LYS A 72 -7.95 3.29 -9.17
C LYS A 72 -9.26 2.96 -8.45
N LYS A 73 -9.19 2.18 -7.37
CA LYS A 73 -10.33 1.84 -6.50
C LYS A 73 -10.52 2.81 -5.33
N GLY A 74 -9.68 3.85 -5.25
CA GLY A 74 -9.76 4.89 -4.21
C GLY A 74 -9.04 4.54 -2.91
N ILE A 75 -8.31 3.42 -2.86
CA ILE A 75 -7.55 2.99 -1.67
C ILE A 75 -6.14 3.58 -1.75
N LEU A 76 -5.75 4.34 -0.73
CA LEU A 76 -4.47 5.05 -0.62
C LEU A 76 -3.78 4.70 0.70
N HIS A 77 -2.64 4.00 0.60
CA HIS A 77 -1.80 3.59 1.74
C HIS A 77 -0.59 4.52 1.92
#